data_AF-A0A8H7PT37-F1
#
_entry.id   AF-A0A8H7PT37-F1
#
_cell.length_a   1.000
_cell.length_b   1.000
_cell.length_c   1.000
_cell.angle_alpha   90.00
_cell.angle_beta   90.00
_cell.angle_gamma   90.00
#
_symmetry.space_group_name_H-M   'P 1'
#
loop_
_entity.id
_entity.type
_entity.pdbx_description
1 polymer ?
#
loop_
_entity_poly.entity_id
_entity_poly.type
_entity_poly.pdbx_seq_one_letter_code
_entity_poly.pdbx_strand_id
1 'polypeptide(L)'
;YGHHGRICAKYHNQWNILFCSSGFKKNLNRAGTTLMQRTGIVDKTVDREFDEEYERYKTLEQKTEKLTKEAKGYLDSLRAMTNAQTRIANTIHHFYDDSAPMGQCGIKYKETVEKLDEEAKKDMVGIRDDATYRTTIIEPLSRYCAYFPDINEAIKRRQKKLLDYDAMRSKVRKLVDKPSEDAQRLPRAEQEANMAREVYENINSILISDLPKVIELRVPYIDPSFEALVKSQLQFCQTSYEHLEGLRQYFPPESEKLDGRAEDQLLVRNVHSFLDDKSSFKISLVCNILHDIYKRAFTKLVQHSIFVGNRDEYLHRPTSRAHFWDAPHEHVLAGTDLDPSATLKHDGTWLAITKDGQFAALTNYRELQVQGRLSRGMLVRDFVTKKQSPEQYFDILEPHKKEYSGFNLICGHINDPPSLMYGTNREDQKDEKLQPGIIYGLSNSVLLNPWAKVNKGKEEFETIVDSVEDKEVLIEKLFSMMRESCPNLEKSVTPQTWEDIKSSIYVPKLSVGNLTYATRTTTVILVDMNDQVTFAEREWFERVGEATYQERHNGDNEDIQRRFEFTLDT
;
A
#
# COMPACT_ATOMS: atom_id res chain seq x y z
N TYR A 1 14.75 3.88 10.94
CA TYR A 1 15.18 5.30 11.00
C TYR A 1 16.54 5.62 10.35
N GLY A 2 17.52 4.71 10.29
CA GLY A 2 18.87 5.02 9.77
C GLY A 2 19.03 5.16 8.25
N HIS A 3 18.18 4.52 7.44
CA HIS A 3 18.27 4.56 5.97
C HIS A 3 17.58 5.80 5.36
N HIS A 4 16.46 6.23 5.92
CA HIS A 4 15.71 7.41 5.49
C HIS A 4 16.41 8.74 5.84
N GLY A 5 17.19 8.79 6.93
CA GLY A 5 17.98 9.97 7.31
C GLY A 5 19.11 10.32 6.33
N ARG A 6 19.67 9.34 5.61
CA ARG A 6 20.73 9.57 4.61
C ARG A 6 20.22 10.14 3.30
N ILE A 7 18.98 9.82 2.93
CA ILE A 7 18.30 10.38 1.75
C ILE A 7 17.96 11.86 2.01
N CYS A 8 17.38 12.18 3.18
CA CYS A 8 17.05 13.55 3.57
C CYS A 8 18.27 14.49 3.65
N ALA A 9 19.43 14.02 4.12
CA ALA A 9 20.65 14.83 4.19
C ALA A 9 21.23 15.18 2.80
N LYS A 10 21.02 14.32 1.79
CA LYS A 10 21.50 14.53 0.42
C LYS A 10 20.70 15.61 -0.30
N TYR A 11 19.40 15.71 -0.03
CA TYR A 11 18.52 16.75 -0.61
C TYR A 11 18.60 18.09 0.16
N HIS A 12 18.76 18.08 1.49
CA HIS A 12 18.88 19.31 2.28
C HIS A 12 20.09 20.18 1.90
N ASN A 13 21.21 19.55 1.51
CA ASN A 13 22.40 20.26 1.03
C ASN A 13 22.31 20.76 -0.41
N GLN A 14 21.45 20.17 -1.26
CA GLN A 14 21.29 20.61 -2.65
C GLN A 14 20.60 21.98 -2.75
N TRP A 15 19.62 22.25 -1.88
CA TRP A 15 18.82 23.48 -1.93
C TRP A 15 19.54 24.71 -1.36
N ASN A 16 20.39 24.54 -0.33
CA ASN A 16 21.20 25.65 0.21
C ASN A 16 22.28 26.15 -0.77
N ILE A 17 22.72 25.30 -1.70
CA ILE A 17 23.81 25.61 -2.65
C ILE A 17 23.28 26.33 -3.91
N LEU A 18 22.01 26.11 -4.29
CA LEU A 18 21.45 26.60 -5.56
C LEU A 18 20.98 28.08 -5.55
N PHE A 19 20.75 28.70 -4.39
CA PHE A 19 20.10 30.02 -4.31
C PHE A 19 21.00 31.20 -3.89
N CYS A 20 22.31 30.97 -3.77
CA CYS A 20 23.28 32.03 -3.49
C CYS A 20 23.81 32.67 -4.80
N SER A 21 22.99 33.49 -5.47
CA SER A 21 23.50 34.39 -6.53
C SER A 21 22.94 35.80 -6.36
N SER A 22 23.85 36.74 -6.08
CA SER A 22 23.63 38.16 -5.84
C SER A 22 22.99 38.90 -7.02
N GLY A 23 21.94 39.68 -6.74
CA GLY A 23 21.10 40.32 -7.75
C GLY A 23 21.64 41.63 -8.35
N PHE A 24 21.47 41.77 -9.67
CA PHE A 24 21.61 43.04 -10.39
C PHE A 24 20.39 43.94 -10.15
N LYS A 25 20.60 45.13 -9.59
CA LYS A 25 19.56 46.15 -9.36
C LYS A 25 19.27 46.92 -10.66
N LYS A 26 18.07 46.75 -11.22
CA LYS A 26 17.44 47.73 -12.13
C LYS A 26 16.00 47.96 -11.69
N ASN A 27 15.65 49.22 -11.40
CA ASN A 27 14.30 49.64 -11.05
C ASN A 27 13.52 49.99 -12.32
N LEU A 28 12.76 49.02 -12.85
CA LEU A 28 11.67 49.28 -13.79
C LEU A 28 10.39 49.57 -13.00
N ASN A 29 9.52 50.45 -13.51
CA ASN A 29 8.26 50.81 -12.86
C ASN A 29 7.20 49.69 -13.07
N ARG A 30 7.39 48.57 -12.37
CA ARG A 30 6.59 47.33 -12.49
C ARG A 30 5.10 47.54 -12.19
N ALA A 31 4.75 48.46 -11.30
CA ALA A 31 3.36 48.80 -10.99
C ALA A 31 2.63 49.39 -12.21
N GLY A 32 3.33 50.18 -13.02
CA GLY A 32 2.83 50.69 -14.29
C GLY A 32 2.55 49.56 -15.29
N THR A 33 3.49 48.62 -15.43
CA THR A 33 3.33 47.46 -16.34
C THR A 33 2.12 46.61 -15.99
N THR A 34 1.89 46.30 -14.70
CA THR A 34 0.73 45.52 -14.26
C THR A 34 -0.60 46.20 -14.58
N LEU A 35 -0.69 47.52 -14.40
CA LEU A 35 -1.89 48.29 -14.77
C LEU A 35 -2.14 48.25 -16.29
N MET A 36 -1.07 48.38 -17.08
CA MET A 36 -1.14 48.37 -18.55
C MET A 36 -1.49 47.00 -19.14
N GLN A 37 -1.14 45.90 -18.45
CA GLN A 37 -1.61 44.57 -18.82
C GLN A 37 -3.12 44.40 -18.61
N ARG A 38 -3.66 44.95 -17.51
CA ARG A 38 -5.11 44.90 -17.23
C ARG A 38 -5.95 45.72 -18.21
N THR A 39 -5.37 46.78 -18.79
CA THR A 39 -6.03 47.62 -19.80
C THR A 39 -5.79 47.14 -21.24
N GLY A 40 -5.08 46.02 -21.43
CA GLY A 40 -4.79 45.46 -22.76
C GLY A 40 -3.74 46.23 -23.57
N ILE A 41 -3.04 47.19 -22.97
CA ILE A 41 -2.01 48.02 -23.65
C ILE A 41 -0.67 47.27 -23.76
N VAL A 42 -0.45 46.27 -22.90
CA VAL A 42 0.76 45.42 -22.91
C VAL A 42 0.34 43.95 -22.92
N ASP A 43 0.83 43.19 -23.90
CA ASP A 43 0.59 41.74 -23.99
C ASP A 43 1.18 41.02 -22.77
N LYS A 44 0.36 40.17 -22.14
CA LYS A 44 0.74 39.33 -21.01
C LYS A 44 1.30 38.00 -21.52
N THR A 45 2.46 37.59 -21.02
CA THR A 45 3.00 36.25 -21.28
C THR A 45 2.24 35.19 -20.45
N VAL A 46 1.93 34.05 -21.06
CA VAL A 46 1.15 32.95 -20.47
C VAL A 46 1.99 31.68 -20.44
N ASP A 47 2.23 31.14 -19.25
CA ASP A 47 3.16 30.03 -19.02
C ASP A 47 2.42 28.85 -18.40
N ARG A 48 1.68 28.10 -19.23
CA ARG A 48 0.75 27.05 -18.77
C ARG A 48 1.44 25.97 -17.92
N GLU A 49 2.64 25.56 -18.33
CA GLU A 49 3.44 24.56 -17.62
C GLU A 49 3.85 25.01 -16.21
N PHE A 50 4.23 26.29 -16.06
CA PHE A 50 4.50 26.86 -14.74
C PHE A 50 3.22 27.00 -13.92
N ASP A 51 2.13 27.47 -14.54
CA ASP A 51 0.87 27.71 -13.84
C ASP A 51 0.30 26.41 -13.24
N GLU A 52 0.39 25.28 -13.96
CA GLU A 52 -0.01 23.96 -13.48
C GLU A 52 0.80 23.52 -12.25
N GLU A 53 2.14 23.59 -12.30
CA GLU A 53 2.99 23.22 -11.18
C GLU A 53 2.88 24.19 -9.99
N TYR A 54 2.67 25.48 -10.26
CA TYR A 54 2.44 26.49 -9.24
C TYR A 54 1.17 26.23 -8.44
N GLU A 55 0.05 25.88 -9.09
CA GLU A 55 -1.22 25.58 -8.41
C GLU A 55 -1.10 24.31 -7.55
N ARG A 56 -0.41 23.27 -8.06
CA ARG A 56 -0.11 22.06 -7.29
C ARG A 56 0.72 22.38 -6.06
N TYR A 57 1.79 23.17 -6.20
CA TYR A 57 2.64 23.61 -5.11
C TYR A 57 1.86 24.43 -4.07
N LYS A 58 1.06 25.42 -4.50
CA LYS A 58 0.29 26.26 -3.58
C LYS A 58 -0.75 25.49 -2.80
N THR A 59 -1.41 24.52 -3.43
CA THR A 59 -2.34 23.62 -2.75
C THR A 59 -1.62 22.81 -1.68
N LEU A 60 -0.43 22.29 -1.97
CA LEU A 60 0.36 21.50 -1.04
C LEU A 60 0.88 22.32 0.15
N GLU A 61 1.41 23.51 -0.11
CA GLU A 61 1.88 24.46 0.91
C GLU A 61 0.76 24.75 1.93
N GLN A 62 -0.39 25.21 1.46
CA GLN A 62 -1.52 25.56 2.32
C GLN A 62 -1.99 24.37 3.17
N LYS A 63 -2.09 23.18 2.56
CA LYS A 63 -2.51 21.97 3.26
C LYS A 63 -1.49 21.55 4.33
N THR A 64 -0.20 21.63 4.02
CA THR A 64 0.88 21.23 4.93
C THR A 64 1.01 22.19 6.11
N GLU A 65 0.93 23.50 5.87
CA GLU A 65 0.94 24.50 6.94
C GLU A 65 -0.27 24.34 7.87
N LYS A 66 -1.46 24.12 7.28
CA LYS A 66 -2.67 23.82 8.05
C LYS A 66 -2.49 22.56 8.89
N LEU A 67 -2.04 21.45 8.28
CA LEU A 67 -1.78 20.20 8.98
C LEU A 67 -0.83 20.38 10.15
N THR A 68 0.28 21.11 9.94
CA THR A 68 1.27 21.40 10.99
C THR A 68 0.65 22.18 12.15
N LYS A 69 -0.21 23.16 11.85
CA LYS A 69 -0.93 23.94 12.86
C LYS A 69 -1.91 23.07 13.65
N GLU A 70 -2.72 22.27 12.98
CA GLU A 70 -3.69 21.38 13.64
C GLU A 70 -2.98 20.31 14.49
N ALA A 71 -1.85 19.76 14.02
CA ALA A 71 -1.06 18.77 14.77
C ALA A 71 -0.48 19.34 16.08
N LYS A 72 -0.09 20.63 16.08
CA LYS A 72 0.31 21.35 17.31
C LYS A 72 -0.89 21.60 18.23
N GLY A 73 -2.00 22.05 17.67
CA GLY A 73 -3.24 22.28 18.43
C GLY A 73 -3.81 21.02 19.07
N TYR A 74 -3.67 19.86 18.41
CA TYR A 74 -4.03 18.56 18.97
C TYR A 74 -3.21 18.25 20.23
N LEU A 75 -1.90 18.43 20.17
CA LEU A 75 -1.01 18.23 21.32
C LEU A 75 -1.36 19.14 22.49
N ASP A 76 -1.67 20.41 22.22
CA ASP A 76 -2.10 21.36 23.27
C ASP A 76 -3.44 20.97 23.88
N SER A 77 -4.37 20.45 23.08
CA SER A 77 -5.68 19.98 23.54
C SER A 77 -5.55 18.75 24.45
N LEU A 78 -4.69 17.80 24.09
CA LEU A 78 -4.40 16.63 24.93
C LEU A 78 -3.80 17.04 26.28
N ARG A 79 -2.84 17.98 26.27
CA ARG A 79 -2.27 18.55 27.50
C ARG A 79 -3.34 19.17 28.39
N ALA A 80 -4.26 19.94 27.80
CA ALA A 80 -5.35 20.56 28.55
C ALA A 80 -6.27 19.50 29.18
N MET A 81 -6.55 18.43 28.44
CA MET A 81 -7.39 17.31 28.87
C MET A 81 -6.76 16.55 30.05
N THR A 82 -5.51 16.08 29.95
CA THR A 82 -4.88 15.28 31.01
C THR A 82 -4.73 16.08 32.31
N ASN A 83 -4.39 17.38 32.19
CA ASN A 83 -4.36 18.30 33.32
C ASN A 83 -5.75 18.49 33.97
N ALA A 84 -6.82 18.56 33.17
CA ALA A 84 -8.19 18.66 33.68
C ALA A 84 -8.61 17.38 34.40
N GLN A 85 -8.30 16.22 33.83
CA GLN A 85 -8.60 14.92 34.40
C GLN A 85 -7.91 14.73 35.76
N THR A 86 -6.64 15.15 35.88
CA THR A 86 -5.89 15.13 37.14
C THR A 86 -6.54 16.01 38.21
N ARG A 87 -7.06 17.20 37.85
CA ARG A 87 -7.81 18.04 38.80
C ARG A 87 -9.11 17.38 39.26
N ILE A 88 -9.87 16.78 38.34
CA ILE A 88 -11.09 16.03 38.66
C ILE A 88 -10.78 14.89 39.62
N ALA A 89 -9.74 14.10 39.34
CA ALA A 89 -9.36 12.97 40.17
C ALA A 89 -8.93 13.39 41.58
N ASN A 90 -8.20 14.50 41.69
CA ASN A 90 -7.90 15.11 42.97
C ASN A 90 -9.18 15.51 43.72
N THR A 91 -10.12 16.18 43.08
CA THR A 91 -11.40 16.56 43.71
C THR A 91 -12.22 15.35 44.15
N ILE A 92 -12.34 14.31 43.30
CA ILE A 92 -13.05 13.06 43.62
C ILE A 92 -12.45 12.38 44.84
N HIS A 93 -11.11 12.32 44.92
CA HIS A 93 -10.43 11.74 46.07
C HIS A 93 -10.78 12.45 47.39
N HIS A 94 -11.05 13.76 47.41
CA HIS A 94 -11.44 14.47 48.63
C HIS A 94 -12.88 14.17 49.09
N PHE A 95 -13.74 13.61 48.23
CA PHE A 95 -15.12 13.28 48.60
C PHE A 95 -15.25 11.96 49.37
N TYR A 96 -14.26 11.08 49.26
CA TYR A 96 -14.25 9.78 49.93
C TYR A 96 -13.09 9.74 50.93
N ASP A 97 -13.42 9.75 52.23
CA ASP A 97 -12.41 9.61 53.28
C ASP A 97 -11.96 8.14 53.41
N ASP A 98 -10.88 7.89 54.16
CA ASP A 98 -10.33 6.53 54.40
C ASP A 98 -11.34 5.59 55.10
N SER A 99 -12.46 6.11 55.61
CA SER A 99 -13.50 5.36 56.33
C SER A 99 -14.71 5.00 55.46
N ALA A 100 -14.85 5.62 54.29
CA ALA A 100 -15.95 5.36 53.36
C ALA A 100 -15.76 4.02 52.61
N PRO A 101 -16.83 3.24 52.37
CA PRO A 101 -16.76 1.99 51.61
C PRO A 101 -16.17 2.15 50.19
N MET A 102 -16.30 3.35 49.61
CA MET A 102 -15.74 3.74 48.30
C MET A 102 -14.42 4.53 48.38
N GLY A 103 -13.86 4.75 49.58
CA GLY A 103 -12.61 5.49 49.79
C GLY A 103 -11.43 4.93 48.99
N GLN A 104 -11.28 3.61 49.02
CA GLN A 104 -10.24 2.91 48.26
C GLN A 104 -10.39 3.10 46.74
N CYS A 105 -11.63 3.19 46.23
CA CYS A 105 -11.89 3.44 44.81
C CYS A 105 -11.43 4.84 44.40
N GLY A 106 -11.71 5.86 45.22
CA GLY A 106 -11.28 7.25 44.97
C GLY A 106 -9.75 7.40 44.96
N ILE A 107 -9.05 6.74 45.89
CA ILE A 107 -7.58 6.71 45.94
C ILE A 107 -7.01 6.04 44.67
N LYS A 108 -7.53 4.87 44.31
CA LYS A 108 -7.04 4.12 43.14
C LYS A 108 -7.36 4.82 41.82
N TYR A 109 -8.52 5.46 41.71
CA TYR A 109 -8.85 6.31 40.57
C TYR A 109 -7.86 7.47 40.41
N LYS A 110 -7.53 8.16 41.51
CA LYS A 110 -6.53 9.22 41.50
C LYS A 110 -5.15 8.73 41.06
N GLU A 111 -4.64 7.66 41.67
CA GLU A 111 -3.35 7.07 41.29
C GLU A 111 -3.31 6.67 39.79
N THR A 112 -4.43 6.14 39.28
CA THR A 112 -4.56 5.72 37.88
C THR A 112 -4.55 6.92 36.94
N VAL A 113 -5.29 7.99 37.25
CA VAL A 113 -5.29 9.22 36.45
C VAL A 113 -3.95 9.93 36.48
N GLU A 114 -3.25 9.94 37.63
CA GLU A 114 -1.90 10.51 37.73
C GLU A 114 -0.89 9.72 36.87
N LYS A 115 -0.96 8.38 36.87
CA LYS A 115 -0.17 7.55 35.96
C LYS A 115 -0.47 7.83 34.49
N LEU A 116 -1.74 7.97 34.13
CA LEU A 116 -2.14 8.32 32.77
C LEU A 116 -1.58 9.67 32.32
N ASP A 117 -1.60 10.67 33.20
CA ASP A 117 -1.00 11.97 32.92
C ASP A 117 0.53 11.88 32.80
N GLU A 118 1.21 11.08 33.63
CA GLU A 118 2.66 10.83 33.51
C GLU A 118 3.04 10.13 32.21
N GLU A 119 2.30 9.11 31.80
CA GLU A 119 2.54 8.38 30.55
C GLU A 119 2.19 9.22 29.32
N ALA A 120 1.07 9.95 29.34
CA ALA A 120 0.76 10.94 28.32
C ALA A 120 1.85 12.02 28.23
N LYS A 121 2.45 12.38 29.36
CA LYS A 121 3.60 13.30 29.38
C LYS A 121 4.85 12.68 28.78
N LYS A 122 5.14 11.42 29.08
CA LYS A 122 6.28 10.71 28.51
C LYS A 122 6.18 10.55 26.99
N ASP A 123 4.99 10.18 26.49
CA ASP A 123 4.81 9.86 25.08
C ASP A 123 4.48 11.09 24.21
N MET A 124 3.87 12.12 24.80
CA MET A 124 3.38 13.29 24.06
C MET A 124 3.84 14.65 24.62
N VAL A 125 4.03 14.81 25.93
CA VAL A 125 4.28 16.12 26.58
C VAL A 125 5.66 16.19 27.21
N GLY A 126 6.65 16.44 26.37
CA GLY A 126 8.06 16.56 26.77
C GLY A 126 8.28 17.34 28.07
N ILE A 127 8.80 16.63 29.07
CA ILE A 127 9.46 17.23 30.24
C ILE A 127 10.91 16.75 30.35
N ARG A 128 11.34 15.72 29.61
CA ARG A 128 12.74 15.33 29.46
C ARG A 128 12.94 14.68 28.08
N ASP A 129 13.78 15.32 27.27
CA ASP A 129 14.42 14.87 26.02
C ASP A 129 13.76 13.69 25.24
N ASP A 130 13.27 14.02 24.04
CA ASP A 130 12.64 13.16 23.02
C ASP A 130 11.22 12.64 23.28
N ALA A 131 10.25 13.56 23.37
CA ALA A 131 8.85 13.22 23.16
C ALA A 131 8.60 12.77 21.71
N THR A 132 8.30 11.48 21.54
CA THR A 132 8.07 10.81 20.25
C THR A 132 7.16 11.61 19.33
N TYR A 133 6.05 12.16 19.84
CA TYR A 133 5.11 12.95 19.03
C TYR A 133 5.76 14.19 18.39
N ARG A 134 6.63 14.90 19.12
CA ARG A 134 7.29 16.10 18.60
C ARG A 134 8.34 15.75 17.54
N THR A 135 9.17 14.75 17.82
CA THR A 135 10.29 14.36 16.96
C THR A 135 9.85 13.63 15.69
N THR A 136 8.75 12.87 15.76
CA THR A 136 8.24 12.07 14.64
C THR A 136 7.16 12.76 13.82
N ILE A 137 6.48 13.79 14.35
CA ILE A 137 5.36 14.47 13.66
C ILE A 137 5.62 15.96 13.51
N ILE A 138 5.81 16.68 14.62
CA ILE A 138 5.88 18.16 14.57
C ILE A 138 7.15 18.64 13.87
N GLU A 139 8.29 18.04 14.18
CA GLU A 139 9.57 18.45 13.60
C GLU A 139 9.69 18.15 12.11
N PRO A 140 9.36 16.95 11.59
CA PRO A 140 9.40 16.70 10.15
C PRO A 140 8.45 17.62 9.38
N LEU A 141 7.21 17.80 9.85
CA LEU A 141 6.26 18.73 9.23
C LEU A 141 6.80 20.18 9.25
N SER A 142 7.36 20.62 10.38
CA SER A 142 7.94 21.97 10.48
C SER A 142 9.17 22.15 9.58
N ARG A 143 10.02 21.13 9.45
CA ARG A 143 11.16 21.14 8.52
C ARG A 143 10.70 21.20 7.07
N TYR A 144 9.61 20.51 6.74
CA TYR A 144 9.04 20.57 5.39
C TYR A 144 8.45 21.96 5.09
N CYS A 145 7.70 22.53 6.03
CA CYS A 145 7.22 23.91 5.92
C CYS A 145 8.34 24.95 5.79
N ALA A 146 9.54 24.67 6.33
CA ALA A 146 10.67 25.59 6.27
C ALA A 146 11.20 25.83 4.85
N TYR A 147 10.90 24.96 3.87
CA TYR A 147 11.30 25.18 2.47
C TYR A 147 10.41 26.21 1.75
N PHE A 148 9.14 26.34 2.15
CA PHE A 148 8.16 27.15 1.41
C PHE A 148 8.50 28.64 1.31
N PRO A 149 9.03 29.32 2.36
CA PRO A 149 9.42 30.72 2.26
C PRO A 149 10.43 31.01 1.15
N ASP A 150 11.46 30.17 0.99
CA ASP A 150 12.51 30.37 -0.02
C ASP A 150 11.97 30.13 -1.44
N ILE A 151 11.13 29.11 -1.61
CA ILE A 151 10.46 28.81 -2.87
C ILE A 151 9.51 29.95 -3.26
N ASN A 152 8.75 30.48 -2.30
CA ASN A 152 7.89 31.64 -2.51
C ASN A 152 8.68 32.88 -2.95
N GLU A 153 9.86 33.10 -2.38
CA GLU A 153 10.73 34.19 -2.82
C GLU A 153 11.26 33.97 -4.25
N ALA A 154 11.59 32.73 -4.62
CA ALA A 154 11.95 32.39 -6.00
C ALA A 154 10.79 32.65 -6.98
N ILE A 155 9.57 32.25 -6.63
CA ILE A 155 8.36 32.52 -7.43
C ILE A 155 8.11 34.03 -7.55
N LYS A 156 8.22 34.79 -6.46
CA LYS A 156 8.11 36.26 -6.50
C LYS A 156 9.17 36.89 -7.39
N ARG A 157 10.41 36.36 -7.38
CA ARG A 157 11.48 36.82 -8.28
C ARG A 157 11.14 36.53 -9.74
N ARG A 158 10.65 35.33 -10.06
CA ARG A 158 10.16 34.96 -11.40
C ARG A 158 9.09 35.94 -11.89
N GLN A 159 8.05 36.19 -11.10
CA GLN A 159 6.96 37.11 -11.45
C GLN A 159 7.48 38.54 -11.72
N LYS A 160 8.43 39.04 -10.92
CA LYS A 160 9.07 40.34 -11.15
C LYS A 160 9.83 40.38 -12.48
N LYS A 161 10.52 39.29 -12.85
CA LYS A 161 11.28 39.20 -14.11
C LYS A 161 10.39 39.03 -15.34
N LEU A 162 9.27 38.33 -15.21
CA LEU A 162 8.24 38.27 -16.25
C LEU A 162 7.67 39.67 -16.58
N LEU A 163 7.37 40.47 -15.55
CA LEU A 163 6.93 41.86 -15.75
C LEU A 163 8.00 42.75 -16.41
N ASP A 164 9.27 42.57 -16.02
CA ASP A 164 10.38 43.29 -16.65
C ASP A 164 10.51 42.92 -18.15
N TYR A 165 10.37 41.63 -18.47
CA TYR A 165 10.38 41.12 -19.85
C TYR A 165 9.20 41.66 -20.68
N ASP A 166 7.97 41.56 -20.18
CA ASP A 166 6.76 42.06 -20.87
C ASP A 166 6.84 43.57 -21.14
N ALA A 167 7.40 44.34 -20.20
CA ALA A 167 7.62 45.78 -20.37
C ALA A 167 8.63 46.08 -21.49
N MET A 168 9.75 45.36 -21.53
CA MET A 168 10.77 45.54 -22.58
C MET A 168 10.26 45.08 -23.94
N ARG A 169 9.52 43.97 -24.00
CA ARG A 169 8.86 43.50 -25.22
C ARG A 169 7.88 44.54 -25.78
N SER A 170 7.09 45.18 -24.92
CA SER A 170 6.19 46.26 -25.33
C SER A 170 6.96 47.49 -25.85
N LYS A 171 8.08 47.85 -25.21
CA LYS A 171 8.95 48.94 -25.67
C LYS A 171 9.52 48.67 -27.07
N VAL A 172 9.96 47.44 -27.34
CA VAL A 172 10.42 47.02 -28.68
C VAL A 172 9.27 47.12 -29.68
N ARG A 173 8.10 46.55 -29.39
CA ARG A 173 6.93 46.62 -30.29
C ARG A 173 6.59 48.06 -30.67
N LYS A 174 6.55 48.98 -29.70
CA LYS A 174 6.28 50.41 -29.97
C LYS A 174 7.31 51.07 -30.90
N LEU A 175 8.59 50.69 -30.80
CA LEU A 175 9.65 51.19 -31.67
C LEU A 175 9.63 50.56 -33.06
N VAL A 176 9.10 49.34 -33.19
CA VAL A 176 8.83 48.70 -34.48
C VAL A 176 7.65 49.36 -35.17
N ASP A 177 6.53 49.56 -34.46
CA ASP A 177 5.32 50.19 -34.99
C ASP A 177 5.54 51.67 -35.35
N LYS A 178 6.38 52.37 -34.56
CA LYS A 178 6.76 53.76 -34.80
C LYS A 178 8.29 53.92 -34.70
N PRO A 179 9.02 53.76 -35.83
CA PRO A 179 10.47 53.89 -35.86
C PRO A 179 10.96 55.25 -35.37
N SER A 180 12.06 55.24 -34.63
CA SER A 180 12.73 56.44 -34.12
C SER A 180 13.72 56.99 -35.17
N GLU A 181 13.98 58.29 -35.15
CA GLU A 181 15.02 58.91 -35.99
C GLU A 181 16.44 58.40 -35.65
N ASP A 182 16.69 58.10 -34.37
CA ASP A 182 17.89 57.39 -33.92
C ASP A 182 17.85 55.89 -34.29
N ALA A 183 18.64 55.53 -35.31
CA ALA A 183 18.79 54.16 -35.80
C ALA A 183 19.36 53.16 -34.77
N GLN A 184 20.04 53.63 -33.72
CA GLN A 184 20.57 52.76 -32.66
C GLN A 184 19.55 52.44 -31.55
N ARG A 185 18.42 53.16 -31.50
CA ARG A 185 17.46 53.05 -30.41
C ARG A 185 16.71 51.73 -30.39
N LEU A 186 16.34 51.22 -31.56
CA LEU A 186 15.68 49.91 -31.70
C LEU A 186 16.64 48.75 -31.36
N PRO A 187 17.85 48.64 -31.93
CA PRO A 187 18.81 47.59 -31.56
C PRO A 187 19.14 47.55 -30.07
N ARG A 188 19.28 48.71 -29.40
CA ARG A 188 19.51 48.77 -27.95
C ARG A 188 18.31 48.25 -27.16
N ALA A 189 17.09 48.59 -27.57
CA ALA A 189 15.87 48.11 -26.90
C ALA A 189 15.67 46.59 -27.11
N GLU A 190 16.02 46.05 -28.28
CA GLU A 190 16.02 44.62 -28.55
C GLU A 190 17.04 43.87 -27.68
N GLN A 191 18.26 44.41 -27.55
CA GLN A 191 19.27 43.85 -26.66
C GLN A 191 18.79 43.84 -25.19
N GLU A 192 18.19 44.94 -24.71
CA GLU A 192 17.59 45.01 -23.37
C GLU A 192 16.46 43.98 -23.17
N ALA A 193 15.61 43.76 -24.18
CA ALA A 193 14.53 42.79 -24.14
C ALA A 193 15.05 41.34 -24.13
N ASN A 194 16.09 41.03 -24.92
CA ASN A 194 16.72 39.71 -24.94
C ASN A 194 17.39 39.38 -23.60
N MET A 195 18.10 40.34 -22.99
CA MET A 195 18.66 40.15 -21.65
C MET A 195 17.57 39.93 -20.59
N ALA A 196 16.45 40.65 -20.68
CA ALA A 196 15.32 40.46 -19.76
C ALA A 196 14.65 39.09 -19.95
N ARG A 197 14.57 38.62 -21.20
CA ARG A 197 14.06 37.29 -21.57
C ARG A 197 14.91 36.18 -20.98
N GLU A 198 16.23 36.20 -21.20
CA GLU A 198 17.16 35.17 -20.69
C GLU A 198 17.08 35.04 -19.17
N VAL A 199 17.05 36.18 -18.44
CA VAL A 199 16.94 36.18 -16.98
C VAL A 199 15.61 35.59 -16.51
N TYR A 200 14.50 35.90 -17.20
CA TYR A 200 13.19 35.32 -16.90
C TYR A 200 13.14 33.82 -17.21
N GLU A 201 13.55 33.41 -18.42
CA GLU A 201 13.51 32.01 -18.88
C GLU A 201 14.37 31.11 -18.00
N ASN A 202 15.54 31.58 -17.54
CA ASN A 202 16.39 30.82 -16.63
C ASN A 202 15.70 30.55 -15.28
N ILE A 203 15.06 31.56 -14.67
CA ILE A 203 14.33 31.36 -13.40
C ILE A 203 13.09 30.49 -13.63
N ASN A 204 12.42 30.67 -14.77
CA ASN A 204 11.23 29.91 -15.14
C ASN A 204 11.53 28.42 -15.30
N SER A 205 12.59 28.06 -16.02
CA SER A 205 12.97 26.66 -16.26
C SER A 205 13.39 25.95 -14.97
N ILE A 206 14.12 26.65 -14.09
CA ILE A 206 14.47 26.14 -12.76
C ILE A 206 13.20 25.80 -11.96
N LEU A 207 12.25 26.74 -11.88
CA LEU A 207 11.03 26.52 -11.11
C LEU A 207 10.14 25.41 -11.69
N ILE A 208 10.03 25.30 -13.02
CA ILE A 208 9.32 24.19 -13.66
C ILE A 208 9.97 22.84 -13.33
N SER A 209 11.30 22.77 -13.29
CA SER A 209 12.01 21.53 -12.93
C SER A 209 11.90 21.18 -11.45
N ASP A 210 11.89 22.19 -10.57
CA ASP A 210 12.11 22.00 -9.15
C ASP A 210 10.82 21.95 -8.31
N LEU A 211 9.73 22.62 -8.73
CA LEU A 211 8.44 22.53 -8.03
C LEU A 211 7.92 21.08 -7.91
N PRO A 212 7.98 20.22 -8.95
CA PRO A 212 7.61 18.81 -8.83
C PRO A 212 8.42 18.07 -7.76
N LYS A 213 9.73 18.34 -7.65
CA LYS A 213 10.61 17.69 -6.67
C LYS A 213 10.23 18.10 -5.24
N VAL A 214 9.88 19.36 -5.02
CA VAL A 214 9.36 19.83 -3.71
C VAL A 214 8.06 19.12 -3.37
N ILE A 215 7.19 18.90 -4.36
CA ILE A 215 5.93 18.18 -4.18
C ILE A 215 6.19 16.70 -3.83
N GLU A 216 7.20 16.07 -4.41
CA GLU A 216 7.61 14.69 -4.10
C GLU A 216 8.18 14.53 -2.69
N LEU A 217 8.84 15.56 -2.14
CA LEU A 217 9.30 15.56 -0.75
C LEU A 217 8.15 15.37 0.26
N ARG A 218 6.88 15.52 -0.13
CA ARG A 218 5.76 15.18 0.75
C ARG A 218 5.83 13.73 1.26
N VAL A 219 6.28 12.78 0.44
CA VAL A 219 6.30 11.35 0.79
C VAL A 219 7.21 11.10 2.00
N PRO A 220 8.51 11.45 1.99
CA PRO A 220 9.41 11.19 3.12
C PRO A 220 9.13 12.05 4.37
N TYR A 221 8.37 13.15 4.28
CA TYR A 221 8.08 14.02 5.42
C TYR A 221 6.67 13.83 5.99
N ILE A 222 5.64 13.74 5.15
CA ILE A 222 4.24 13.65 5.57
C ILE A 222 3.87 12.20 5.91
N ASP A 223 4.24 11.22 5.09
CA ASP A 223 3.73 9.85 5.27
C ASP A 223 4.21 9.24 6.62
N PRO A 224 5.50 9.33 7.01
CA PRO A 224 5.94 8.86 8.32
C PRO A 224 5.36 9.67 9.48
N SER A 225 5.11 10.98 9.27
CA SER A 225 4.48 11.83 10.30
C SER A 225 3.01 11.45 10.50
N PHE A 226 2.30 11.10 9.44
CA PHE A 226 0.92 10.65 9.51
C PHE A 226 0.83 9.28 10.18
N GLU A 227 1.71 8.35 9.82
CA GLU A 227 1.85 7.06 10.50
C GLU A 227 2.12 7.23 12.00
N ALA A 228 3.11 8.06 12.36
CA ALA A 228 3.46 8.30 13.75
C ALA A 228 2.31 8.97 14.53
N LEU A 229 1.55 9.86 13.90
CA LEU A 229 0.36 10.48 14.48
C LEU A 229 -0.68 9.43 14.84
N VAL A 230 -1.04 8.55 13.91
CA VAL A 230 -2.04 7.50 14.16
C VAL A 230 -1.56 6.53 15.23
N LYS A 231 -0.30 6.07 15.17
CA LYS A 231 0.27 5.18 16.20
C LYS A 231 0.25 5.82 17.58
N SER A 232 0.59 7.11 17.67
CA SER A 232 0.58 7.83 18.95
C SER A 232 -0.84 7.94 19.51
N GLN A 233 -1.85 8.19 18.65
CA GLN A 233 -3.25 8.23 19.06
C GLN A 233 -3.76 6.88 19.54
N LEU A 234 -3.44 5.81 18.81
CA LEU A 234 -3.83 4.45 19.16
C LEU A 234 -3.22 4.03 20.51
N GLN A 235 -1.92 4.24 20.68
CA GLN A 235 -1.21 3.93 21.92
C GLN A 235 -1.82 4.67 23.10
N PHE A 236 -2.06 5.99 22.96
CA PHE A 236 -2.69 6.79 24.00
C PHE A 236 -4.06 6.22 24.41
N CYS A 237 -4.90 5.83 23.44
CA CYS A 237 -6.21 5.25 23.71
C CYS A 237 -6.14 3.86 24.37
N GLN A 238 -5.25 2.98 23.90
CA GLN A 238 -5.08 1.63 24.44
C GLN A 238 -4.58 1.68 25.89
N THR A 239 -3.51 2.43 26.13
CA THR A 239 -2.96 2.65 27.47
C THR A 239 -4.01 3.27 28.40
N SER A 240 -4.77 4.28 27.91
CA SER A 240 -5.88 4.87 28.67
C SER A 240 -6.93 3.85 29.09
N TYR A 241 -7.28 2.94 28.19
CA TYR A 241 -8.26 1.90 28.48
C TYR A 241 -7.73 0.87 29.49
N GLU A 242 -6.52 0.36 29.29
CA GLU A 242 -5.91 -0.66 30.17
C GLU A 242 -5.83 -0.20 31.62
N HIS A 243 -5.41 1.04 31.84
CA HIS A 243 -5.36 1.64 33.18
C HIS A 243 -6.75 1.82 33.80
N LEU A 244 -7.73 2.30 33.04
CA LEU A 244 -9.09 2.50 33.54
C LEU A 244 -9.83 1.17 33.78
N GLU A 245 -9.66 0.16 32.92
CA GLU A 245 -10.22 -1.19 33.14
C GLU A 245 -9.60 -1.83 34.38
N GLY A 246 -8.30 -1.59 34.63
CA GLY A 246 -7.62 -2.01 35.85
C GLY A 246 -8.25 -1.50 37.14
N LEU A 247 -9.10 -0.45 37.09
CA LEU A 247 -9.85 0.01 38.25
C LEU A 247 -10.99 -0.93 38.65
N ARG A 248 -11.50 -1.75 37.73
CA ARG A 248 -12.64 -2.62 37.93
C ARG A 248 -12.50 -3.52 39.16
N GLN A 249 -11.29 -4.02 39.41
CA GLN A 249 -10.98 -4.89 40.54
C GLN A 249 -11.15 -4.22 41.92
N TYR A 250 -11.13 -2.89 41.97
CA TYR A 250 -11.27 -2.13 43.21
C TYR A 250 -12.72 -1.76 43.50
N PHE A 251 -13.61 -1.85 42.49
CA PHE A 251 -15.05 -1.71 42.71
C PHE A 251 -15.61 -3.02 43.24
N PRO A 252 -16.49 -2.98 44.27
CA PRO A 252 -17.12 -4.18 44.78
C PRO A 252 -17.97 -4.86 43.71
N PRO A 253 -18.13 -6.19 43.76
CA PRO A 253 -18.98 -6.93 42.82
C PRO A 253 -20.45 -6.53 42.98
N GLU A 254 -21.22 -6.52 41.89
CA GLU A 254 -22.64 -6.11 41.88
C GLU A 254 -23.53 -6.86 42.90
N SER A 255 -23.12 -8.06 43.32
CA SER A 255 -23.82 -8.90 44.29
C SER A 255 -23.61 -8.49 45.74
N GLU A 256 -22.65 -7.62 46.05
CA GLU A 256 -22.29 -7.24 47.42
C GLU A 256 -23.17 -6.08 47.91
N LYS A 257 -23.98 -6.32 48.95
CA LYS A 257 -24.79 -5.27 49.57
C LYS A 257 -23.88 -4.35 50.37
N LEU A 258 -23.57 -3.20 49.81
CA LEU A 258 -22.90 -2.12 50.55
C LEU A 258 -23.82 -1.64 51.68
N ASP A 259 -23.31 -1.66 52.92
CA ASP A 259 -24.00 -1.15 54.11
C ASP A 259 -24.03 0.38 54.07
N GLY A 260 -24.96 0.92 53.28
CA GLY A 260 -25.30 2.34 53.28
C GLY A 260 -25.45 2.94 51.89
N ARG A 261 -26.67 3.44 51.63
CA ARG A 261 -27.12 4.30 50.50
C ARG A 261 -27.27 3.60 49.15
N ALA A 262 -28.51 3.58 48.64
CA ALA A 262 -28.88 3.10 47.31
C ALA A 262 -28.13 3.79 46.15
N GLU A 263 -27.58 4.98 46.41
CA GLU A 263 -26.79 5.77 45.45
C GLU A 263 -25.43 5.13 45.15
N ASP A 264 -24.75 4.54 46.15
CA ASP A 264 -23.45 3.88 45.97
C ASP A 264 -23.59 2.55 45.21
N GLN A 265 -24.69 1.82 45.45
CA GLN A 265 -25.04 0.62 44.66
C GLN A 265 -25.38 0.96 43.21
N LEU A 266 -26.04 2.10 42.97
CA LEU A 266 -26.34 2.59 41.62
C LEU A 266 -25.06 3.02 40.88
N LEU A 267 -24.12 3.67 41.57
CA LEU A 267 -22.82 4.04 41.02
C LEU A 267 -22.02 2.80 40.60
N VAL A 268 -21.91 1.79 41.47
CA VAL A 268 -21.21 0.52 41.19
C VAL A 268 -21.83 -0.18 39.97
N ARG A 269 -23.16 -0.29 39.91
CA ARG A 269 -23.88 -0.87 38.76
C ARG A 269 -23.66 -0.07 37.48
N ASN A 270 -23.66 1.26 37.53
CA ASN A 270 -23.43 2.10 36.35
C ASN A 270 -21.98 1.98 35.85
N VAL A 271 -21.01 1.88 36.75
CA VAL A 271 -19.59 1.68 36.39
C VAL A 271 -19.38 0.30 35.78
N HIS A 272 -19.88 -0.78 36.40
CA HIS A 272 -19.78 -2.13 35.81
C HIS A 272 -20.53 -2.22 34.48
N SER A 273 -21.74 -1.68 34.38
CA SER A 273 -22.49 -1.63 33.11
C SER A 273 -21.75 -0.86 32.02
N PHE A 274 -21.00 0.20 32.37
CA PHE A 274 -20.20 0.96 31.42
C PHE A 274 -18.94 0.21 30.99
N LEU A 275 -18.28 -0.50 31.91
CA LEU A 275 -17.10 -1.32 31.61
C LEU A 275 -17.47 -2.61 30.85
N ASP A 276 -18.64 -3.19 31.11
CA ASP A 276 -19.16 -4.38 30.43
C ASP A 276 -19.76 -4.06 29.06
N ASP A 277 -20.22 -2.83 28.85
CA ASP A 277 -20.63 -2.34 27.53
C ASP A 277 -19.40 -2.05 26.66
N LYS A 278 -18.74 -3.14 26.24
CA LYS A 278 -17.66 -3.14 25.22
C LYS A 278 -18.10 -2.45 23.91
N SER A 279 -19.39 -2.18 23.71
CA SER A 279 -19.94 -1.45 22.57
C SER A 279 -19.90 0.07 22.70
N SER A 280 -20.03 0.65 23.90
CA SER A 280 -20.08 2.11 24.10
C SER A 280 -18.72 2.75 24.37
N PHE A 281 -17.78 2.03 24.99
CA PHE A 281 -16.36 2.40 25.05
C PHE A 281 -15.53 1.75 23.93
N LYS A 282 -16.16 1.50 22.78
CA LYS A 282 -15.46 1.41 21.49
C LYS A 282 -14.73 2.74 21.28
N ILE A 283 -13.48 2.80 21.75
CA ILE A 283 -12.33 3.46 21.11
C ILE A 283 -12.85 4.37 19.99
N SER A 284 -13.11 5.65 20.34
CA SER A 284 -13.74 6.73 19.58
C SER A 284 -14.16 6.39 18.15
N LEU A 285 -15.34 6.80 17.68
CA LEU A 285 -15.67 6.82 16.25
C LEU A 285 -14.48 7.27 15.36
N VAL A 286 -13.62 8.16 15.86
CA VAL A 286 -12.33 8.55 15.24
C VAL A 286 -11.29 7.43 15.24
N CYS A 287 -11.10 6.67 16.31
CA CYS A 287 -10.20 5.52 16.32
C CYS A 287 -10.76 4.29 15.59
N ASN A 288 -12.08 4.06 15.52
CA ASN A 288 -12.62 3.03 14.62
C ASN A 288 -12.57 3.46 13.16
N ILE A 289 -12.83 4.73 12.84
CA ILE A 289 -12.67 5.26 11.48
C ILE A 289 -11.18 5.37 11.12
N LEU A 290 -10.29 5.74 12.03
CA LEU A 290 -8.84 5.73 11.80
C LEU A 290 -8.31 4.30 11.79
N HIS A 291 -8.81 3.38 12.60
CA HIS A 291 -8.44 1.97 12.52
C HIS A 291 -9.01 1.32 11.27
N ASP A 292 -10.17 1.73 10.74
CA ASP A 292 -10.70 1.27 9.44
C ASP A 292 -10.01 1.97 8.25
N ILE A 293 -9.65 3.24 8.36
CA ILE A 293 -8.89 3.99 7.34
C ILE A 293 -7.44 3.51 7.34
N TYR A 294 -6.86 3.21 8.49
CA TYR A 294 -5.54 2.62 8.65
C TYR A 294 -5.59 1.12 8.34
N LYS A 295 -6.67 0.38 8.61
CA LYS A 295 -6.84 -0.98 8.07
C LYS A 295 -6.92 -0.92 6.55
N ARG A 296 -7.81 -0.14 5.96
CA ARG A 296 -7.90 -0.02 4.50
C ARG A 296 -6.66 0.57 3.83
N ALA A 297 -5.86 1.39 4.53
CA ALA A 297 -4.62 1.99 4.01
C ALA A 297 -3.31 1.25 4.38
N PHE A 298 -3.27 0.48 5.47
CA PHE A 298 -2.10 -0.25 6.00
C PHE A 298 -2.30 -1.78 6.07
N THR A 299 -3.47 -2.36 5.79
CA THR A 299 -3.58 -3.81 5.54
C THR A 299 -2.80 -4.20 4.26
N LYS A 300 -2.48 -3.21 3.41
CA LYS A 300 -1.48 -3.33 2.33
C LYS A 300 0.00 -3.44 2.79
N LEU A 301 0.31 -3.40 4.11
CA LEU A 301 1.68 -3.32 4.63
C LEU A 301 2.18 -4.56 5.39
N VAL A 302 1.45 -5.67 5.41
CA VAL A 302 2.03 -6.95 5.92
C VAL A 302 2.58 -7.80 4.78
N GLN A 303 2.01 -7.71 3.58
CA GLN A 303 2.45 -8.47 2.41
C GLN A 303 2.47 -7.54 1.18
N HIS A 304 3.62 -7.37 0.53
CA HIS A 304 3.66 -6.64 -0.75
C HIS A 304 3.20 -7.53 -1.92
N SER A 305 3.17 -8.84 -1.74
CA SER A 305 2.70 -9.79 -2.76
C SER A 305 1.95 -10.97 -2.14
N ILE A 306 0.77 -11.26 -2.69
CA ILE A 306 -0.09 -12.38 -2.28
C ILE A 306 -0.52 -13.11 -3.55
N PHE A 307 -0.31 -14.42 -3.59
CA PHE A 307 -0.80 -15.31 -4.63
C PHE A 307 -1.53 -16.49 -3.99
N VAL A 308 -2.63 -16.90 -4.61
CA VAL A 308 -3.30 -18.16 -4.31
C VAL A 308 -3.80 -18.80 -5.60
N GLY A 309 -3.63 -20.11 -5.75
CA GLY A 309 -4.04 -20.82 -6.96
C GLY A 309 -4.34 -22.30 -6.76
N ASN A 310 -5.31 -22.79 -7.53
CA ASN A 310 -5.67 -24.21 -7.63
C ASN A 310 -4.99 -24.84 -8.85
N ARG A 311 -4.54 -26.09 -8.70
CA ARG A 311 -4.14 -26.93 -9.82
C ARG A 311 -5.19 -28.03 -10.03
N ASP A 312 -5.98 -27.87 -11.07
CA ASP A 312 -6.91 -28.91 -11.50
C ASP A 312 -6.21 -29.89 -12.45
N GLU A 313 -6.28 -31.18 -12.17
CA GLU A 313 -5.59 -32.20 -12.96
C GLU A 313 -6.23 -33.59 -12.79
N TYR A 314 -5.97 -34.45 -13.77
CA TYR A 314 -6.19 -35.87 -13.61
C TYR A 314 -5.27 -36.46 -12.54
N LEU A 315 -5.85 -37.04 -11.49
CA LEU A 315 -5.10 -37.50 -10.32
C LEU A 315 -4.08 -38.62 -10.62
N HIS A 316 -4.28 -39.36 -11.72
CA HIS A 316 -3.35 -40.40 -12.19
C HIS A 316 -2.09 -39.85 -12.83
N ARG A 317 -2.06 -38.60 -13.31
CA ARG A 317 -0.84 -38.01 -13.86
C ARG A 317 0.19 -37.90 -12.74
N PRO A 318 1.38 -38.49 -12.90
CA PRO A 318 2.39 -38.47 -11.86
C PRO A 318 2.99 -37.05 -11.77
N THR A 319 3.13 -36.55 -10.55
CA THR A 319 3.71 -35.23 -10.25
C THR A 319 4.52 -35.31 -8.97
N SER A 320 5.62 -34.58 -8.89
CA SER A 320 6.33 -34.34 -7.64
C SER A 320 5.62 -33.24 -6.85
N ARG A 321 5.79 -33.31 -5.53
CA ARG A 321 5.37 -32.30 -4.56
C ARG A 321 6.28 -31.08 -4.67
N ALA A 322 5.81 -29.88 -4.31
CA ALA A 322 6.68 -28.71 -4.28
C ALA A 322 7.88 -28.94 -3.35
N HIS A 323 9.08 -28.70 -3.87
CA HIS A 323 10.36 -28.75 -3.16
C HIS A 323 11.35 -27.82 -3.87
N PHE A 324 12.45 -27.48 -3.19
CA PHE A 324 13.58 -26.87 -3.89
C PHE A 324 14.20 -27.91 -4.81
N TRP A 325 14.35 -27.58 -6.09
CA TRP A 325 14.87 -28.51 -7.10
C TRP A 325 16.33 -28.90 -6.83
N ASP A 326 16.77 -29.99 -7.45
CA ASP A 326 18.16 -30.42 -7.39
C ASP A 326 19.09 -29.48 -8.20
N ALA A 327 20.39 -29.58 -7.94
CA ALA A 327 21.42 -28.87 -8.71
C ALA A 327 21.26 -29.12 -10.23
N PRO A 328 21.40 -28.08 -11.07
CA PRO A 328 21.91 -26.74 -10.77
C PRO A 328 20.84 -25.68 -10.41
N HIS A 329 19.59 -26.09 -10.12
CA HIS A 329 18.45 -25.18 -9.96
C HIS A 329 17.91 -25.13 -8.53
N GLU A 330 18.79 -25.25 -7.53
CA GLU A 330 18.45 -25.27 -6.09
C GLU A 330 17.79 -23.99 -5.57
N HIS A 331 17.79 -22.93 -6.38
CA HIS A 331 17.09 -21.68 -6.12
C HIS A 331 15.60 -21.72 -6.48
N VAL A 332 15.13 -22.74 -7.22
CA VAL A 332 13.73 -22.86 -7.69
C VAL A 332 12.91 -23.72 -6.73
N LEU A 333 11.81 -23.16 -6.22
CA LEU A 333 10.78 -23.87 -5.44
C LEU A 333 9.55 -24.11 -6.31
N ALA A 334 9.30 -25.36 -6.68
CA ALA A 334 8.16 -25.74 -7.52
C ALA A 334 7.84 -27.24 -7.46
N GLY A 335 6.60 -27.61 -7.74
CA GLY A 335 6.24 -28.98 -8.11
C GLY A 335 6.61 -29.28 -9.57
N THR A 336 6.68 -30.54 -9.95
CA THR A 336 7.11 -30.95 -11.30
C THR A 336 6.18 -32.04 -11.84
N ASP A 337 5.81 -31.95 -13.10
CA ASP A 337 5.17 -33.08 -13.80
C ASP A 337 6.20 -34.22 -13.96
N LEU A 338 5.79 -35.47 -13.74
CA LEU A 338 6.68 -36.65 -13.80
C LEU A 338 6.26 -37.62 -14.91
N ASP A 339 5.53 -37.15 -15.92
CA ASP A 339 4.96 -38.00 -16.96
C ASP A 339 6.06 -38.68 -17.79
N PRO A 340 6.21 -40.02 -17.69
CA PRO A 340 7.30 -40.74 -18.34
C PRO A 340 7.10 -40.90 -19.85
N SER A 341 5.90 -40.62 -20.38
CA SER A 341 5.55 -40.81 -21.80
C SER A 341 5.98 -39.64 -22.71
N ALA A 342 6.48 -38.58 -22.11
CA ALA A 342 6.65 -37.33 -22.80
C ALA A 342 8.10 -37.21 -23.37
N THR A 343 8.24 -36.60 -24.55
CA THR A 343 9.39 -36.69 -25.49
C THR A 343 10.76 -36.12 -25.05
N LEU A 344 10.85 -35.45 -23.91
CA LEU A 344 12.09 -34.98 -23.25
C LEU A 344 11.96 -35.38 -21.77
N LYS A 345 13.00 -35.30 -20.93
CA LYS A 345 12.74 -35.32 -19.47
C LYS A 345 11.78 -34.16 -19.16
N HIS A 346 10.49 -34.43 -18.97
CA HIS A 346 9.46 -33.40 -18.85
C HIS A 346 9.44 -32.89 -17.42
N ASP A 347 10.42 -32.05 -17.10
CA ASP A 347 10.50 -31.31 -15.84
C ASP A 347 9.55 -30.09 -15.86
N GLY A 348 8.39 -30.22 -16.52
CA GLY A 348 7.43 -29.13 -16.66
C GLY A 348 6.83 -28.76 -15.32
N THR A 349 6.51 -27.49 -15.14
CA THR A 349 5.86 -27.01 -13.91
C THR A 349 4.75 -26.01 -14.22
N TRP A 350 3.82 -25.84 -13.29
CA TRP A 350 2.64 -24.97 -13.43
C TRP A 350 2.76 -23.70 -12.59
N LEU A 351 3.59 -23.73 -11.54
CA LEU A 351 3.78 -22.65 -10.58
C LEU A 351 5.19 -22.78 -10.00
N ALA A 352 5.94 -21.69 -10.03
CA ALA A 352 7.28 -21.64 -9.46
C ALA A 352 7.59 -20.26 -8.88
N ILE A 353 8.39 -20.27 -7.81
CA ILE A 353 9.03 -19.09 -7.23
C ILE A 353 10.51 -19.40 -7.01
N THR A 354 11.39 -18.43 -7.23
CA THR A 354 12.82 -18.58 -6.97
C THR A 354 13.27 -17.75 -5.77
N LYS A 355 14.44 -18.08 -5.21
CA LYS A 355 15.06 -17.29 -4.14
C LYS A 355 15.39 -15.86 -4.57
N ASP A 356 15.70 -15.62 -5.84
CA ASP A 356 15.90 -14.28 -6.41
C ASP A 356 14.60 -13.60 -6.90
N GLY A 357 13.45 -14.18 -6.54
CA GLY A 357 12.12 -13.57 -6.72
C GLY A 357 11.53 -13.65 -8.12
N GLN A 358 12.05 -14.51 -9.00
CA GLN A 358 11.33 -14.87 -10.23
C GLN A 358 10.10 -15.69 -9.86
N PHE A 359 8.94 -15.25 -10.36
CA PHE A 359 7.66 -15.91 -10.17
C PHE A 359 7.07 -16.24 -11.53
N ALA A 360 6.48 -17.43 -11.66
CA ALA A 360 5.70 -17.77 -12.83
C ALA A 360 4.54 -18.72 -12.49
N ALA A 361 3.36 -18.45 -13.05
CA ALA A 361 2.14 -19.23 -12.87
C ALA A 361 1.42 -19.40 -14.21
N LEU A 362 0.91 -20.61 -14.45
CA LEU A 362 0.30 -21.03 -15.70
C LEU A 362 -1.11 -21.54 -15.46
N THR A 363 -2.06 -21.10 -16.30
CA THR A 363 -3.36 -21.76 -16.45
C THR A 363 -3.58 -22.19 -17.91
N ASN A 364 -4.33 -23.28 -18.09
CA ASN A 364 -4.71 -23.74 -19.43
C ASN A 364 -5.81 -22.85 -19.99
N TYR A 365 -5.79 -22.47 -21.27
CA TYR A 365 -6.98 -21.90 -21.92
C TYR A 365 -7.93 -23.03 -22.35
N ARG A 366 -9.24 -22.88 -22.09
CA ARG A 366 -10.24 -23.91 -22.41
C ARG A 366 -10.60 -23.87 -23.89
N GLU A 367 -10.25 -24.92 -24.62
CA GLU A 367 -10.55 -25.09 -26.03
C GLU A 367 -11.01 -26.54 -26.32
N LEU A 368 -11.77 -26.73 -27.40
CA LEU A 368 -12.28 -28.04 -27.81
C LEU A 368 -11.21 -28.91 -28.47
N GLN A 369 -10.21 -28.29 -29.09
CA GLN A 369 -9.11 -28.98 -29.77
C GLN A 369 -7.77 -28.51 -29.22
N VAL A 370 -7.02 -29.44 -28.64
CA VAL A 370 -5.67 -29.22 -28.14
C VAL A 370 -4.70 -29.42 -29.31
N GLN A 371 -4.02 -28.35 -29.75
CA GLN A 371 -3.23 -28.36 -31.00
C GLN A 371 -1.71 -28.19 -30.82
N GLY A 372 -1.23 -27.94 -29.60
CA GLY A 372 0.18 -27.70 -29.34
C GLY A 372 1.03 -28.98 -29.33
N ARG A 373 2.23 -28.89 -29.90
CA ARG A 373 3.24 -29.96 -29.89
C ARG A 373 4.16 -29.94 -28.66
N LEU A 374 4.25 -28.80 -27.96
CA LEU A 374 5.05 -28.63 -26.74
C LEU A 374 4.17 -28.60 -25.48
N SER A 375 4.74 -29.07 -24.37
CA SER A 375 4.10 -28.99 -23.05
C SER A 375 4.12 -27.55 -22.54
N ARG A 376 2.97 -27.03 -22.11
CA ARG A 376 2.86 -25.69 -21.51
C ARG A 376 3.66 -25.55 -20.22
N GLY A 377 3.91 -26.65 -19.50
CA GLY A 377 4.72 -26.62 -18.28
C GLY A 377 6.18 -26.22 -18.52
N MET A 378 6.66 -26.27 -19.77
CA MET A 378 7.96 -25.74 -20.15
C MET A 378 8.02 -24.21 -20.02
N LEU A 379 6.88 -23.52 -20.17
CA LEU A 379 6.84 -22.05 -20.12
C LEU A 379 7.25 -21.52 -18.74
N VAL A 380 6.80 -22.17 -17.67
CA VAL A 380 7.13 -21.78 -16.29
C VAL A 380 8.57 -22.16 -15.99
N ARG A 381 8.96 -23.41 -16.30
CA ARG A 381 10.32 -23.93 -16.08
C ARG A 381 11.38 -23.07 -16.78
N ASP A 382 11.20 -22.79 -18.07
CA ASP A 382 12.19 -22.08 -18.88
C ASP A 382 12.36 -20.62 -18.44
N PHE A 383 11.34 -20.03 -17.80
CA PHE A 383 11.44 -18.71 -17.18
C PHE A 383 12.29 -18.73 -15.90
N VAL A 384 11.98 -19.62 -14.94
CA VAL A 384 12.62 -19.64 -13.61
C VAL A 384 14.01 -20.29 -13.56
N THR A 385 14.38 -21.02 -14.61
CA THR A 385 15.73 -21.63 -14.74
C THR A 385 16.73 -20.69 -15.40
N LYS A 386 16.29 -19.55 -15.94
CA LYS A 386 17.11 -18.58 -16.66
C LYS A 386 16.93 -17.20 -16.06
N LYS A 387 18.03 -16.49 -15.80
CA LYS A 387 17.99 -15.08 -15.37
C LYS A 387 17.70 -14.19 -16.57
N GLN A 388 16.47 -13.73 -16.71
CA GLN A 388 16.00 -12.86 -17.79
C GLN A 388 14.81 -12.02 -17.32
N SER A 389 14.60 -10.84 -17.93
CA SER A 389 13.42 -10.02 -17.64
C SER A 389 12.15 -10.63 -18.24
N PRO A 390 10.95 -10.34 -17.71
CA PRO A 390 9.71 -10.83 -18.31
C PRO A 390 9.54 -10.34 -19.76
N GLU A 391 9.93 -9.11 -20.09
CA GLU A 391 9.86 -8.59 -21.47
C GLU A 391 10.73 -9.41 -22.42
N GLN A 392 11.99 -9.66 -22.04
CA GLN A 392 12.91 -10.47 -22.83
C GLN A 392 12.35 -11.88 -23.03
N TYR A 393 11.72 -12.45 -22.00
CA TYR A 393 11.12 -13.76 -22.11
C TYR A 393 9.94 -13.80 -23.08
N PHE A 394 9.05 -12.80 -23.02
CA PHE A 394 7.93 -12.70 -23.97
C PHE A 394 8.40 -12.46 -25.40
N ASP A 395 9.45 -11.66 -25.61
CA ASP A 395 10.07 -11.46 -26.93
C ASP A 395 10.61 -12.77 -27.53
N ILE A 396 11.23 -13.61 -26.70
CA ILE A 396 11.73 -14.94 -27.11
C ILE A 396 10.56 -15.91 -27.35
N LEU A 397 9.50 -15.82 -26.54
CA LEU A 397 8.35 -16.72 -26.61
C LEU A 397 7.45 -16.43 -27.82
N GLU A 398 7.31 -15.16 -28.23
CA GLU A 398 6.41 -14.70 -29.28
C GLU A 398 6.44 -15.56 -30.57
N PRO A 399 7.60 -15.85 -31.21
CA PRO A 399 7.65 -16.68 -32.40
C PRO A 399 7.23 -18.14 -32.17
N HIS A 400 7.27 -18.61 -30.92
CA HIS A 400 7.00 -19.99 -30.53
C HIS A 400 5.64 -20.20 -29.86
N LYS A 401 4.85 -19.14 -29.60
CA LYS A 401 3.53 -19.23 -28.91
C LYS A 401 2.56 -20.24 -29.53
N LYS A 402 2.62 -20.42 -30.85
CA LYS A 402 1.76 -21.36 -31.61
C LYS A 402 2.16 -22.83 -31.45
N GLU A 403 3.35 -23.11 -30.92
CA GLU A 403 3.81 -24.48 -30.65
C GLU A 403 3.17 -25.08 -29.40
N TYR A 404 2.59 -24.23 -28.55
CA TYR A 404 1.90 -24.60 -27.33
C TYR A 404 0.38 -24.64 -27.55
N SER A 405 -0.29 -25.49 -26.79
CA SER A 405 -1.76 -25.46 -26.69
C SER A 405 -2.21 -24.19 -25.98
N GLY A 406 -3.51 -23.88 -26.00
CA GLY A 406 -4.03 -22.68 -25.37
C GLY A 406 -3.54 -22.51 -23.93
N PHE A 407 -2.97 -21.35 -23.61
CA PHE A 407 -2.43 -21.04 -22.29
C PHE A 407 -2.65 -19.59 -21.87
N ASN A 408 -2.59 -19.37 -20.57
CA ASN A 408 -2.39 -18.06 -19.96
C ASN A 408 -1.16 -18.16 -19.03
N LEU A 409 -0.24 -17.23 -19.15
CA LEU A 409 1.00 -17.18 -18.39
C LEU A 409 1.09 -15.85 -17.67
N ILE A 410 1.41 -15.89 -16.38
CA ILE A 410 1.89 -14.74 -15.62
C ILE A 410 3.32 -15.04 -15.21
N CYS A 411 4.28 -14.18 -15.54
CA CYS A 411 5.65 -14.33 -15.09
C CYS A 411 6.36 -12.98 -14.90
N GLY A 412 7.36 -12.94 -14.02
CA GLY A 412 8.14 -11.74 -13.75
C GLY A 412 8.86 -11.79 -12.41
N HIS A 413 9.21 -10.63 -11.86
CA HIS A 413 9.80 -10.54 -10.51
C HIS A 413 8.79 -10.00 -9.50
N ILE A 414 8.75 -10.61 -8.31
CA ILE A 414 7.84 -10.22 -7.22
C ILE A 414 8.46 -9.30 -6.18
N ASN A 415 9.78 -9.06 -6.25
CA ASN A 415 10.51 -8.11 -5.39
C ASN A 415 9.83 -6.73 -5.43
N ASP A 416 9.95 -5.93 -4.38
CA ASP A 416 9.39 -4.57 -4.37
C ASP A 416 10.34 -3.58 -5.10
N PRO A 417 9.94 -2.91 -6.21
CA PRO A 417 8.61 -2.94 -6.85
C PRO A 417 8.41 -4.11 -7.82
N PRO A 418 7.22 -4.77 -7.82
CA PRO A 418 7.00 -5.96 -8.63
C PRO A 418 6.92 -5.62 -10.12
N SER A 419 7.41 -6.54 -10.94
CA SER A 419 7.41 -6.44 -12.41
C SER A 419 6.87 -7.73 -13.01
N LEU A 420 5.55 -7.85 -13.07
CA LEU A 420 4.86 -9.02 -13.61
C LEU A 420 4.26 -8.71 -14.99
N MET A 421 4.30 -9.69 -15.89
CA MET A 421 3.66 -9.64 -17.19
C MET A 421 2.71 -10.81 -17.37
N TYR A 422 1.59 -10.53 -18.02
CA TYR A 422 0.64 -11.51 -18.50
C TYR A 422 0.80 -11.70 -20.01
N GLY A 423 0.66 -12.93 -20.48
CA GLY A 423 0.51 -13.21 -21.90
C GLY A 423 -0.25 -14.49 -22.18
N THR A 424 -0.80 -14.57 -23.39
CA THR A 424 -1.59 -15.70 -23.88
C THR A 424 -1.29 -15.93 -25.37
N ASN A 425 -1.64 -17.11 -25.88
CA ASN A 425 -1.62 -17.44 -27.31
C ASN A 425 -3.03 -17.56 -27.90
N ARG A 426 -4.03 -16.96 -27.25
CA ARG A 426 -5.46 -17.01 -27.63
C ARG A 426 -6.12 -15.64 -27.63
N GLU A 427 -7.23 -15.55 -28.36
CA GLU A 427 -8.10 -14.36 -28.47
C GLU A 427 -7.39 -13.07 -28.91
N ASP A 428 -6.26 -13.18 -29.63
CA ASP A 428 -5.44 -12.06 -30.11
C ASP A 428 -5.10 -11.02 -29.02
N GLN A 429 -5.12 -11.42 -27.75
CA GLN A 429 -4.80 -10.55 -26.63
C GLN A 429 -3.28 -10.34 -26.57
N LYS A 430 -2.88 -9.07 -26.50
CA LYS A 430 -1.48 -8.68 -26.39
C LYS A 430 -0.95 -8.96 -24.99
N ASP A 431 0.37 -9.18 -24.92
CA ASP A 431 1.07 -9.25 -23.65
C ASP A 431 0.96 -7.91 -22.91
N GLU A 432 0.75 -7.98 -21.60
CA GLU A 432 0.41 -6.82 -20.77
C GLU A 432 1.22 -6.81 -19.48
N LYS A 433 1.71 -5.62 -19.09
CA LYS A 433 2.34 -5.41 -17.78
C LYS A 433 1.28 -5.27 -16.70
N LEU A 434 1.31 -6.15 -15.71
CA LEU A 434 0.41 -6.10 -14.57
C LEU A 434 0.84 -4.97 -13.64
N GLN A 435 -0.12 -4.13 -13.26
CA GLN A 435 0.14 -2.95 -12.42
C GLN A 435 0.06 -3.32 -10.93
N PRO A 436 1.01 -2.85 -10.09
CA PRO A 436 0.93 -3.03 -8.65
C PRO A 436 -0.36 -2.45 -8.07
N GLY A 437 -0.92 -3.12 -7.06
CA GLY A 437 -2.12 -2.66 -6.34
C GLY A 437 -3.46 -2.99 -7.00
N ILE A 438 -3.47 -3.67 -8.15
CA ILE A 438 -4.68 -4.22 -8.79
C ILE A 438 -4.79 -5.72 -8.48
N ILE A 439 -5.99 -6.17 -8.12
CA ILE A 439 -6.28 -7.59 -7.95
C ILE A 439 -6.57 -8.21 -9.31
N TYR A 440 -5.73 -9.16 -9.71
CA TYR A 440 -5.91 -9.95 -10.93
C TYR A 440 -6.41 -11.35 -10.57
N GLY A 441 -7.33 -11.87 -11.38
CA GLY A 441 -7.84 -13.23 -11.25
C GLY A 441 -7.76 -13.91 -12.61
N LEU A 442 -7.33 -15.17 -12.63
CA LEU A 442 -7.11 -15.93 -13.84
C LEU A 442 -7.63 -17.35 -13.70
N SER A 443 -8.25 -17.86 -14.75
CA SER A 443 -8.69 -19.26 -14.83
C SER A 443 -8.48 -19.75 -16.27
N ASN A 444 -9.38 -20.57 -16.82
CA ASN A 444 -9.24 -21.12 -18.16
C ASN A 444 -9.79 -20.23 -19.29
N SER A 445 -10.06 -18.96 -19.01
CA SER A 445 -10.30 -17.91 -20.00
C SER A 445 -9.18 -16.88 -20.00
N VAL A 446 -9.17 -15.97 -20.98
CA VAL A 446 -8.22 -14.86 -21.01
C VAL A 446 -8.52 -13.81 -19.93
N LEU A 447 -7.51 -13.03 -19.55
CA LEU A 447 -7.60 -12.05 -18.46
C LEU A 447 -8.69 -10.99 -18.66
N LEU A 448 -8.91 -10.53 -19.91
CA LEU A 448 -9.90 -9.49 -20.22
C LEU A 448 -11.35 -10.01 -20.23
N ASN A 449 -11.55 -11.32 -20.32
CA ASN A 449 -12.87 -11.95 -20.36
C ASN A 449 -12.95 -13.08 -19.31
N PRO A 450 -12.96 -12.73 -18.01
CA PRO A 450 -12.95 -13.69 -16.93
C PRO A 450 -14.28 -14.47 -16.83
N TRP A 451 -14.19 -15.75 -16.46
CA TRP A 451 -15.38 -16.53 -16.07
C TRP A 451 -16.00 -16.00 -14.78
N ALA A 452 -17.28 -16.30 -14.55
CA ALA A 452 -18.03 -15.82 -13.38
C ALA A 452 -17.34 -16.15 -12.04
N LYS A 453 -16.74 -17.34 -11.93
CA LYS A 453 -15.99 -17.74 -10.73
C LYS A 453 -14.79 -16.85 -10.42
N VAL A 454 -14.17 -16.27 -11.45
CA VAL A 454 -13.01 -15.39 -11.28
C VAL A 454 -13.45 -14.07 -10.68
N ASN A 455 -14.56 -13.49 -11.14
CA ASN A 455 -15.08 -12.26 -10.55
C ASN A 455 -15.47 -12.46 -9.08
N LYS A 456 -16.20 -13.54 -8.79
CA LYS A 456 -16.55 -13.91 -7.41
C LYS A 456 -15.32 -14.12 -6.54
N GLY A 457 -14.34 -14.88 -7.04
CA GLY A 457 -13.08 -15.12 -6.33
C GLY A 457 -12.30 -13.85 -6.06
N LYS A 458 -12.32 -12.85 -6.95
CA LYS A 458 -11.70 -11.55 -6.73
C LYS A 458 -12.37 -10.77 -5.60
N GLU A 459 -13.70 -10.72 -5.57
CA GLU A 459 -14.47 -10.04 -4.52
C GLU A 459 -14.22 -10.67 -3.14
N GLU A 460 -14.22 -12.01 -3.07
CA GLU A 460 -13.94 -12.73 -1.83
C GLU A 460 -12.47 -12.58 -1.40
N PHE A 461 -11.54 -12.64 -2.34
CA PHE A 461 -10.11 -12.40 -2.08
C PHE A 461 -9.87 -11.00 -1.51
N GLU A 462 -10.46 -9.97 -2.12
CA GLU A 462 -10.38 -8.59 -1.62
C GLU A 462 -10.93 -8.50 -0.19
N THR A 463 -12.10 -9.10 0.06
CA THR A 463 -12.72 -9.14 1.39
C THR A 463 -11.83 -9.85 2.43
N ILE A 464 -11.20 -10.97 2.07
CA ILE A 464 -10.31 -11.73 2.95
C ILE A 464 -9.05 -10.91 3.26
N VAL A 465 -8.38 -10.39 2.22
CA VAL A 465 -7.16 -9.60 2.37
C VAL A 465 -7.41 -8.36 3.20
N ASP A 466 -8.56 -7.70 3.04
CA ASP A 466 -8.91 -6.50 3.81
C ASP A 466 -9.31 -6.78 5.27
N SER A 467 -9.74 -8.02 5.59
CA SER A 467 -10.35 -8.35 6.90
C SER A 467 -9.47 -9.18 7.84
N VAL A 468 -8.35 -9.75 7.37
CA VAL A 468 -7.54 -10.68 8.15
C VAL A 468 -6.17 -10.10 8.49
N GLU A 469 -5.87 -10.08 9.80
CA GLU A 469 -4.65 -9.48 10.35
C GLU A 469 -3.54 -10.51 10.61
N ASP A 470 -3.92 -11.74 10.98
CA ASP A 470 -2.97 -12.80 11.31
C ASP A 470 -2.58 -13.62 10.07
N LYS A 471 -1.27 -13.86 9.91
CA LYS A 471 -0.71 -14.57 8.75
C LYS A 471 -1.29 -15.98 8.60
N GLU A 472 -1.44 -16.71 9.70
CA GLU A 472 -1.96 -18.08 9.67
C GLU A 472 -3.46 -18.08 9.35
N VAL A 473 -4.22 -17.17 9.96
CA VAL A 473 -5.64 -17.00 9.63
C VAL A 473 -5.83 -16.62 8.16
N LEU A 474 -4.93 -15.79 7.60
CA LEU A 474 -5.00 -15.39 6.19
C LEU A 474 -4.79 -16.61 5.29
N ILE A 475 -3.75 -17.40 5.55
CA ILE A 475 -3.48 -18.65 4.83
C ILE A 475 -4.70 -19.58 4.88
N GLU A 476 -5.31 -19.77 6.06
CA GLU A 476 -6.50 -20.62 6.20
C GLU A 476 -7.71 -20.09 5.44
N LYS A 477 -7.99 -18.78 5.51
CA LYS A 477 -9.10 -18.19 4.75
C LYS A 477 -8.89 -18.29 3.24
N LEU A 478 -7.67 -18.07 2.76
CA LEU A 478 -7.33 -18.25 1.34
C LEU A 478 -7.52 -19.71 0.90
N PHE A 479 -7.10 -20.68 1.70
CA PHE A 479 -7.38 -22.09 1.42
C PHE A 479 -8.88 -22.40 1.41
N SER A 480 -9.64 -21.82 2.34
CA SER A 480 -11.10 -21.99 2.41
C SER A 480 -11.79 -21.44 1.16
N MET A 481 -11.43 -20.22 0.73
CA MET A 481 -11.94 -19.58 -0.49
C MET A 481 -11.71 -20.46 -1.72
N MET A 482 -10.49 -21.01 -1.85
CA MET A 482 -10.16 -21.88 -2.98
C MET A 482 -10.86 -23.24 -2.97
N ARG A 483 -11.51 -23.61 -1.86
CA ARG A 483 -12.29 -24.84 -1.70
C ARG A 483 -13.78 -24.64 -2.02
N GLU A 484 -14.18 -23.43 -2.45
CA GLU A 484 -15.57 -23.14 -2.78
C GLU A 484 -15.99 -23.81 -4.10
N SER A 485 -16.98 -24.69 -4.02
CA SER A 485 -17.52 -25.42 -5.17
C SER A 485 -18.94 -24.95 -5.50
N CYS A 486 -19.32 -25.04 -6.77
CA CYS A 486 -20.72 -24.89 -7.17
C CYS A 486 -21.57 -25.99 -6.48
N PRO A 487 -22.68 -25.67 -5.80
CA PRO A 487 -23.48 -26.64 -5.04
C PRO A 487 -24.06 -27.78 -5.88
N ASN A 488 -24.32 -27.53 -7.17
CA ASN A 488 -25.04 -28.43 -8.07
C ASN A 488 -24.12 -29.26 -8.98
N LEU A 489 -22.81 -29.32 -8.71
CA LEU A 489 -21.89 -30.03 -9.58
C LEU A 489 -22.10 -31.55 -9.48
N GLU A 490 -22.64 -32.16 -10.53
CA GLU A 490 -22.80 -33.62 -10.60
C GLU A 490 -21.43 -34.33 -10.60
N LYS A 491 -21.32 -35.44 -9.86
CA LYS A 491 -20.07 -36.24 -9.78
C LYS A 491 -19.77 -37.03 -11.05
N SER A 492 -20.80 -37.32 -11.85
CA SER A 492 -20.70 -37.97 -13.15
C SER A 492 -20.62 -36.92 -14.24
N VAL A 493 -19.63 -37.02 -15.12
CA VAL A 493 -19.33 -35.96 -16.08
C VAL A 493 -20.31 -35.99 -17.26
N THR A 494 -21.12 -34.96 -17.37
CA THR A 494 -21.96 -34.65 -18.54
C THR A 494 -21.41 -33.41 -19.26
N PRO A 495 -21.85 -33.09 -20.50
CA PRO A 495 -21.54 -31.80 -21.12
C PRO A 495 -21.91 -30.60 -20.24
N GLN A 496 -23.02 -30.71 -19.48
CA GLN A 496 -23.46 -29.66 -18.56
C GLN A 496 -22.48 -29.49 -17.38
N THR A 497 -21.93 -30.59 -16.85
CA THR A 497 -20.90 -30.54 -15.79
C THR A 497 -19.71 -29.64 -16.20
N TRP A 498 -19.29 -29.68 -17.47
CA TRP A 498 -18.19 -28.84 -17.96
C TRP A 498 -18.55 -27.35 -18.05
N GLU A 499 -19.82 -27.03 -18.30
CA GLU A 499 -20.31 -25.66 -18.23
C GLU A 499 -20.40 -25.17 -16.79
N ASP A 500 -20.86 -26.02 -15.87
CA ASP A 500 -21.00 -25.67 -14.46
C ASP A 500 -19.63 -25.45 -13.76
N ILE A 501 -18.57 -26.13 -14.21
CA ILE A 501 -17.18 -25.90 -13.74
C ILE A 501 -16.71 -24.46 -13.99
N LYS A 502 -17.29 -23.74 -14.97
CA LYS A 502 -16.97 -22.32 -15.20
C LYS A 502 -17.38 -21.42 -14.02
N SER A 503 -18.28 -21.93 -13.16
CA SER A 503 -18.78 -21.26 -11.96
C SER A 503 -18.20 -21.84 -10.67
N SER A 504 -17.30 -22.83 -10.73
CA SER A 504 -16.74 -23.53 -9.56
C SER A 504 -15.25 -23.26 -9.40
N ILE A 505 -14.81 -22.72 -8.26
CA ILE A 505 -13.38 -22.48 -7.95
C ILE A 505 -12.69 -23.80 -7.64
N TYR A 506 -13.32 -24.62 -6.81
CA TYR A 506 -12.89 -25.99 -6.51
C TYR A 506 -13.59 -26.98 -7.44
N VAL A 507 -12.83 -27.92 -7.99
CA VAL A 507 -13.33 -29.04 -8.77
C VAL A 507 -13.31 -30.28 -7.87
N PRO A 508 -14.49 -30.78 -7.44
CA PRO A 508 -14.56 -32.00 -6.64
C PRO A 508 -14.13 -33.21 -7.49
N LYS A 509 -14.09 -34.38 -6.85
CA LYS A 509 -13.77 -35.64 -7.56
C LYS A 509 -14.79 -35.93 -8.67
N LEU A 510 -14.39 -35.75 -9.93
CA LEU A 510 -15.17 -36.05 -11.12
C LEU A 510 -14.70 -37.34 -11.79
N SER A 511 -15.67 -38.18 -12.18
CA SER A 511 -15.40 -39.41 -12.92
C SER A 511 -15.50 -39.16 -14.43
N VAL A 512 -14.35 -39.07 -15.10
CA VAL A 512 -14.23 -38.89 -16.56
C VAL A 512 -13.89 -40.26 -17.17
N GLY A 513 -14.91 -41.05 -17.50
CA GLY A 513 -14.71 -42.45 -17.90
C GLY A 513 -14.06 -43.25 -16.76
N ASN A 514 -12.91 -43.88 -17.02
CA ASN A 514 -12.13 -44.62 -16.01
C ASN A 514 -11.10 -43.73 -15.27
N LEU A 515 -11.06 -42.43 -15.56
CA LEU A 515 -10.10 -41.50 -14.98
C LEU A 515 -10.79 -40.59 -13.97
N THR A 516 -10.00 -40.11 -13.00
CA THR A 516 -10.46 -39.15 -11.99
C THR A 516 -9.82 -37.79 -12.25
N TYR A 517 -10.64 -36.73 -12.33
CA TYR A 517 -10.23 -35.33 -12.45
C TYR A 517 -10.72 -34.54 -11.24
N ALA A 518 -9.86 -33.69 -10.66
CA ALA A 518 -10.19 -32.88 -9.49
C ALA A 518 -9.20 -31.72 -9.32
N THR A 519 -9.49 -30.80 -8.40
CA THR A 519 -8.49 -29.87 -7.85
C THR A 519 -7.51 -30.66 -6.98
N ARG A 520 -6.29 -30.85 -7.50
CA ARG A 520 -5.27 -31.68 -6.85
C ARG A 520 -4.57 -30.97 -5.71
N THR A 521 -4.11 -29.74 -5.96
CA THR A 521 -3.39 -28.93 -4.99
C THR A 521 -3.88 -27.49 -4.97
N THR A 522 -3.74 -26.86 -3.81
CA THR A 522 -3.86 -25.41 -3.67
C THR A 522 -2.55 -24.88 -3.10
N THR A 523 -2.06 -23.78 -3.65
CA THR A 523 -0.83 -23.13 -3.19
C THR A 523 -1.13 -21.68 -2.83
N VAL A 524 -0.64 -21.26 -1.67
CA VAL A 524 -0.62 -19.87 -1.18
C VAL A 524 0.83 -19.43 -1.12
N ILE A 525 1.13 -18.26 -1.67
CA ILE A 525 2.45 -17.61 -1.59
C ILE A 525 2.21 -16.21 -1.04
N LEU A 526 2.84 -15.90 0.09
CA LEU A 526 2.85 -14.58 0.70
C LEU A 526 4.28 -14.06 0.71
N VAL A 527 4.49 -12.79 0.36
CA VAL A 527 5.79 -12.11 0.52
C VAL A 527 5.61 -10.84 1.33
N ASP A 528 6.27 -10.80 2.48
CA ASP A 528 6.15 -9.69 3.44
C ASP A 528 7.05 -8.50 3.08
N MET A 529 6.83 -7.35 3.72
CA MET A 529 7.62 -6.13 3.46
C MET A 529 9.12 -6.25 3.79
N ASN A 530 9.56 -7.35 4.41
CA ASN A 530 10.96 -7.67 4.67
C ASN A 530 11.49 -8.74 3.69
N ASP A 531 10.80 -8.94 2.56
CA ASP A 531 11.09 -9.95 1.55
C ASP A 531 11.05 -11.40 2.09
N GLN A 532 10.33 -11.66 3.20
CA GLN A 532 10.12 -13.02 3.68
C GLN A 532 8.97 -13.68 2.94
N VAL A 533 9.30 -14.77 2.25
CA VAL A 533 8.36 -15.62 1.54
C VAL A 533 7.80 -16.66 2.51
N THR A 534 6.47 -16.79 2.54
CA THR A 534 5.76 -17.97 3.07
C THR A 534 5.08 -18.69 1.91
N PHE A 535 5.58 -19.87 1.55
CA PHE A 535 4.96 -20.77 0.58
C PHE A 535 4.24 -21.88 1.33
N ALA A 536 2.92 -22.02 1.15
CA ALA A 536 2.11 -23.08 1.72
C ALA A 536 1.36 -23.83 0.62
N GLU A 537 1.50 -25.15 0.55
CA GLU A 537 0.82 -26.00 -0.43
C GLU A 537 0.06 -27.13 0.26
N ARG A 538 -1.21 -27.31 -0.09
CA ARG A 538 -2.05 -28.44 0.35
C ARG A 538 -2.36 -29.36 -0.80
N GLU A 539 -2.27 -30.66 -0.56
CA GLU A 539 -2.74 -31.70 -1.46
C GLU A 539 -4.09 -32.23 -0.97
N TRP A 540 -5.11 -32.21 -1.82
CA TRP A 540 -6.48 -32.55 -1.43
C TRP A 540 -6.82 -34.02 -1.61
N PHE A 541 -5.96 -34.80 -2.25
CA PHE A 541 -6.24 -36.20 -2.56
C PHE A 541 -5.05 -37.10 -2.24
N GLU A 542 -5.33 -38.23 -1.62
CA GLU A 542 -4.38 -39.31 -1.41
C GLU A 542 -4.67 -40.47 -2.33
N ARG A 543 -3.60 -41.09 -2.85
CA ARG A 543 -3.70 -42.35 -3.57
C ARG A 543 -3.79 -43.50 -2.55
N VAL A 544 -4.94 -44.15 -2.49
CA VAL A 544 -5.22 -45.28 -1.57
C VAL A 544 -5.21 -46.63 -2.28
N GLY A 545 -5.00 -46.66 -3.60
CA GLY A 545 -4.95 -47.88 -4.40
C GLY A 545 -4.37 -47.66 -5.80
N GLU A 546 -4.44 -48.69 -6.65
CA GLU A 546 -3.79 -48.70 -7.97
C GLU A 546 -4.35 -47.62 -8.92
N ALA A 547 -5.59 -47.17 -8.72
CA ALA A 547 -6.18 -46.01 -9.41
C ALA A 547 -7.26 -45.32 -8.55
N THR A 548 -7.18 -45.45 -7.23
CA THR A 548 -8.22 -44.99 -6.30
C THR A 548 -7.69 -43.83 -5.47
N TYR A 549 -8.46 -42.75 -5.45
CA TYR A 549 -8.13 -41.52 -4.74
C TYR A 549 -9.19 -41.20 -3.70
N GLN A 550 -8.75 -40.87 -2.49
CA GLN A 550 -9.57 -40.41 -1.39
C GLN A 550 -9.31 -38.93 -1.14
N GLU A 551 -10.38 -38.16 -0.99
CA GLU A 551 -10.29 -36.73 -0.65
C GLU A 551 -9.86 -36.58 0.81
N ARG A 552 -8.95 -35.64 1.07
CA ARG A 552 -8.49 -35.26 2.40
C ARG A 552 -9.35 -34.13 2.95
N HIS A 553 -9.66 -34.17 4.25
CA HIS A 553 -10.43 -33.14 4.94
C HIS A 553 -9.53 -32.30 5.88
N ASN A 554 -9.95 -31.08 6.17
CA ASN A 554 -9.25 -30.21 7.11
C ASN A 554 -9.28 -30.86 8.51
N GLY A 555 -8.10 -31.18 9.05
CA GLY A 555 -7.94 -31.79 10.39
C GLY A 555 -7.13 -33.09 10.43
N ASP A 556 -6.80 -33.68 9.29
CA ASP A 556 -6.07 -34.95 9.22
C ASP A 556 -4.53 -34.74 9.12
N ASN A 557 -3.77 -34.85 10.21
CA ASN A 557 -2.28 -34.92 10.26
C ASN A 557 -1.44 -33.76 9.66
N GLU A 558 -0.26 -33.55 10.26
CA GLU A 558 0.77 -32.59 9.82
C GLU A 558 1.32 -32.82 8.39
N ASP A 559 0.97 -33.95 7.74
CA ASP A 559 1.47 -34.38 6.42
C ASP A 559 0.66 -33.86 5.20
N ILE A 560 -0.39 -33.05 5.40
CA ILE A 560 -1.22 -32.51 4.30
C ILE A 560 -0.63 -31.24 3.70
N GLN A 561 0.01 -30.42 4.53
CA GLN A 561 0.48 -29.10 4.14
C GLN A 561 2.00 -29.05 4.13
N ARG A 562 2.57 -28.73 2.98
CA ARG A 562 3.98 -28.35 2.87
C ARG A 562 4.10 -26.85 3.12
N ARG A 563 5.11 -26.47 3.88
CA ARG A 563 5.44 -25.08 4.15
C ARG A 563 6.92 -24.83 3.95
N PHE A 564 7.24 -23.77 3.23
CA PHE A 564 8.60 -23.27 3.08
C PHE A 564 8.61 -21.80 3.48
N GLU A 565 9.62 -21.41 4.25
CA GLU A 565 9.88 -20.03 4.62
C GLU A 565 11.31 -19.69 4.24
N PHE A 566 11.51 -18.62 3.48
CA PHE A 566 12.82 -18.15 3.04
C PHE A 566 12.77 -16.66 2.69
N THR A 567 13.90 -15.99 2.81
CA THR A 567 14.04 -14.57 2.43
C THR A 567 14.49 -14.49 0.97
N LEU A 568 13.97 -13.52 0.21
CA LEU A 568 14.45 -13.28 -1.14
C LEU A 568 15.90 -12.78 -1.13
N ASP A 569 16.72 -13.33 -2.02
CA ASP A 569 18.09 -12.90 -2.28
C ASP A 569 18.02 -11.57 -3.06
N THR A 570 18.07 -10.45 -2.35
CA THR A 570 18.00 -9.08 -2.91
C THR A 570 19.28 -8.63 -3.61
#